data_AF-A0A2E9NYS4-F1
#
_entry.id   AF-A0A2E9NYS4-F1
#
_cell.length_a   1.000
_cell.length_b   1.000
_cell.length_c   1.000
_cell.angle_alpha   90.00
_cell.angle_beta   90.00
_cell.angle_gamma   90.00
#
_symmetry.space_group_name_H-M   'P 1'
#
loop_
_entity.id
_entity.type
_entity.pdbx_description
1 polymer ?
#
loop_
_entity_poly.entity_id
_entity_poly.type
_entity_poly.pdbx_seq_one_letter_code
_entity_poly.pdbx_strand_id
1 'polypeptide(L)'
;IPKIIQEVEWRKDSFFVEIITDSGIEKFNFEQSLKSLSFQVNEENKFITTIIPLELLRGPYVVFLDDEQILFHKSMNGETHTTLDFIPKTTGEITITGTTTEITTTVEPNDSSVEPNDSSVEPNYLIYAIVGGIVASAIIATIIRVKQKTTKLTQKQ
;
A
#
# COMPACT_ATOMS: atom_id res chain seq x y z
N ILE A 1 -2.16 26.81 -2.08
CA ILE A 1 -2.84 25.69 -1.39
C ILE A 1 -2.32 25.67 0.04
N PRO A 2 -3.20 25.75 1.06
CA PRO A 2 -2.81 25.68 2.47
C PRO A 2 -1.97 24.45 2.82
N LYS A 3 -1.08 24.60 3.80
CA LYS A 3 -0.29 23.52 4.39
C LYS A 3 -0.62 23.43 5.88
N ILE A 4 -0.98 22.24 6.33
CA ILE A 4 -1.32 21.90 7.71
C ILE A 4 -0.23 20.96 8.22
N ILE A 5 0.31 21.26 9.40
CA ILE A 5 1.38 20.46 10.03
C ILE A 5 0.83 19.90 11.32
N GLN A 6 0.94 18.59 11.49
CA GLN A 6 0.48 17.88 12.67
C GLN A 6 1.66 17.18 13.32
N GLU A 7 1.90 17.50 14.59
CA GLU A 7 2.94 16.85 15.40
C GLU A 7 2.39 15.55 16.01
N VAL A 8 3.18 14.51 15.93
CA VAL A 8 2.86 13.17 16.40
C VAL A 8 4.02 12.64 17.23
N GLU A 9 3.75 12.24 18.46
CA GLU A 9 4.75 11.56 19.29
C GLU A 9 4.76 10.05 19.02
N TRP A 10 5.95 9.47 18.83
CA TRP A 10 6.13 8.03 18.68
C TRP A 10 7.51 7.59 19.19
N ARG A 11 7.56 6.55 20.04
CA ARG A 11 8.82 6.01 20.60
C ARG A 11 9.75 7.06 21.24
N LYS A 12 9.17 8.10 21.88
CA LYS A 12 9.87 9.24 22.51
C LYS A 12 10.46 10.27 21.53
N ASP A 13 10.15 10.15 20.24
CA ASP A 13 10.49 11.13 19.22
C ASP A 13 9.22 11.86 18.75
N SER A 14 9.39 13.09 18.25
CA SER A 14 8.32 13.85 17.58
C SER A 14 8.48 13.78 16.06
N PHE A 15 7.37 13.57 15.38
CA PHE A 15 7.28 13.49 13.93
C PHE A 15 6.27 14.51 13.42
N PHE A 16 6.49 15.05 12.22
CA PHE A 16 5.57 15.98 11.59
C PHE A 16 4.93 15.33 10.38
N VAL A 17 3.59 15.27 10.38
CA VAL A 17 2.80 14.90 9.21
C VAL A 17 2.32 16.20 8.56
N GLU A 18 2.49 16.29 7.24
CA GLU A 18 2.05 17.45 6.49
C GLU A 18 0.86 17.08 5.61
N ILE A 19 -0.18 17.91 5.62
CA ILE A 19 -1.36 17.79 4.76
C ILE A 19 -1.48 19.08 3.96
N ILE A 20 -1.40 18.98 2.63
CA ILE A 20 -1.48 20.11 1.71
C ILE A 20 -2.76 19.96 0.90
N THR A 21 -3.71 20.85 1.13
CA THR A 21 -5.02 20.84 0.46
C THR A 21 -5.71 22.19 0.62
N ASP A 22 -6.66 22.49 -0.27
CA ASP A 22 -7.61 23.60 -0.15
C ASP A 22 -8.91 23.20 0.57
N SER A 23 -9.02 21.97 1.06
CA SER A 23 -10.09 21.50 1.95
C SER A 23 -9.79 21.86 3.42
N GLY A 24 -10.85 22.15 4.19
CA GLY A 24 -10.81 22.14 5.64
C GLY A 24 -10.54 20.73 6.17
N ILE A 25 -9.51 20.62 7.03
CA ILE A 25 -9.13 19.37 7.69
C ILE A 25 -9.39 19.49 9.19
N GLU A 26 -10.02 18.47 9.75
CA GLU A 26 -10.32 18.40 11.18
C GLU A 26 -10.02 17.01 11.76
N LYS A 27 -10.08 16.90 13.10
CA LYS A 27 -10.03 15.62 13.82
C LYS A 27 -8.86 14.72 13.45
N PHE A 28 -7.70 15.31 13.21
CA PHE A 28 -6.49 14.54 12.95
C PHE A 28 -6.20 13.60 14.12
N ASN A 29 -5.91 12.34 13.79
CA ASN A 29 -5.57 11.31 14.75
C ASN A 29 -4.47 10.41 14.21
N PHE A 30 -3.57 9.96 15.08
CA PHE A 30 -2.60 8.92 14.78
C PHE A 30 -2.77 7.77 15.77
N GLU A 31 -3.27 6.64 15.26
CA GLU A 31 -3.44 5.42 16.04
C GLU A 31 -2.19 4.54 15.90
N GLN A 32 -1.30 4.68 16.89
CA GLN A 32 0.00 4.02 16.95
C GLN A 32 -0.08 2.50 16.79
N SER A 33 -1.03 1.86 17.48
CA SER A 33 -1.18 0.40 17.52
C SER A 33 -1.52 -0.17 16.14
N LEU A 34 -2.25 0.61 15.35
CA LEU A 34 -2.70 0.25 14.02
C LEU A 34 -1.77 0.77 12.92
N LYS A 35 -0.79 1.61 13.27
CA LYS A 35 0.01 2.36 12.30
C LYS A 35 -0.92 3.03 11.28
N SER A 36 -1.85 3.82 11.81
CA SER A 36 -2.92 4.42 11.04
C SER A 36 -3.02 5.91 11.33
N LEU A 37 -3.21 6.69 10.28
CA LEU A 37 -3.53 8.10 10.35
C LEU A 37 -4.98 8.29 9.95
N SER A 38 -5.72 9.16 10.63
CA SER A 38 -7.02 9.61 10.13
C SER A 38 -7.26 11.11 10.30
N PHE A 39 -8.12 11.66 9.45
CA PHE A 39 -8.58 13.05 9.52
C PHE A 39 -9.87 13.24 8.73
N GLN A 40 -10.70 14.20 9.14
CA GLN A 40 -11.92 14.57 8.44
C GLN A 40 -11.62 15.54 7.30
N VAL A 41 -12.19 15.30 6.12
CA VAL A 41 -12.25 16.25 5.01
C VAL A 41 -13.67 16.82 4.90
N ASN A 42 -13.76 18.15 4.79
CA ASN A 42 -15.04 18.87 4.80
C ASN A 42 -15.54 19.28 3.42
N GLU A 43 -14.72 19.12 2.38
CA GLU A 43 -15.08 19.43 0.99
C GLU A 43 -14.77 18.25 0.07
N GLU A 44 -15.66 18.02 -0.88
CA GLU A 44 -15.52 16.99 -1.89
C GLU A 44 -14.61 17.42 -3.05
N ASN A 45 -14.05 16.43 -3.75
CA ASN A 45 -13.28 16.59 -4.99
C ASN A 45 -12.09 17.55 -4.86
N LYS A 46 -11.54 17.68 -3.66
CA LYS A 46 -10.32 18.43 -3.38
C LYS A 46 -9.10 17.55 -3.47
N PHE A 47 -8.03 18.07 -4.06
CA PHE A 47 -6.76 17.36 -4.12
C PHE A 47 -6.08 17.43 -2.75
N ILE A 48 -5.58 16.29 -2.29
CA ILE A 48 -4.91 16.15 -0.99
C ILE A 48 -3.56 15.50 -1.23
N THR A 49 -2.52 16.17 -0.76
CA THR A 49 -1.17 15.62 -0.64
C THR A 49 -0.87 15.42 0.84
N THR A 50 -0.53 14.18 1.23
CA THR A 50 -0.08 13.85 2.58
C THR A 50 1.38 13.46 2.55
N ILE A 51 2.21 14.09 3.38
CA ILE A 51 3.64 13.77 3.54
C ILE A 51 3.82 13.13 4.91
N ILE A 52 4.26 11.88 4.93
CA ILE A 52 4.25 11.02 6.12
C ILE A 52 5.64 10.43 6.34
N PRO A 53 6.23 10.61 7.53
CA PRO A 53 7.45 9.90 7.93
C PRO A 53 7.28 8.38 7.88
N LEU A 54 8.25 7.67 7.30
CA LEU A 54 8.17 6.22 7.12
C LEU A 54 8.11 5.46 8.45
N GLU A 55 8.63 6.03 9.53
CA GLU A 55 8.65 5.46 10.88
C GLU A 55 7.26 5.29 11.51
N LEU A 56 6.27 6.09 11.08
CA LEU A 56 4.92 6.07 11.62
C LEU A 56 4.11 4.89 11.06
N LEU A 57 4.16 4.69 9.73
CA LEU A 57 3.28 3.73 9.05
C LEU A 57 4.03 2.49 8.51
N ARG A 58 5.33 2.59 8.19
CA ARG A 58 6.18 1.49 7.68
C ARG A 58 5.50 0.65 6.57
N GLY A 59 5.11 1.30 5.46
CA GLY A 59 4.19 0.80 4.42
C GLY A 59 4.55 -0.55 3.77
N PRO A 60 3.77 -1.07 2.79
CA PRO A 60 2.77 -0.48 1.86
C PRO A 60 1.55 0.22 2.47
N TYR A 61 0.80 1.01 1.69
CA TYR A 61 -0.28 1.87 2.20
C TYR A 61 -1.65 1.52 1.59
N VAL A 62 -2.69 1.64 2.39
CA VAL A 62 -4.09 1.70 1.93
C VAL A 62 -4.67 3.04 2.36
N VAL A 63 -5.49 3.64 1.52
CA VAL A 63 -6.26 4.85 1.83
C VAL A 63 -7.75 4.54 1.73
N PHE A 64 -8.51 4.89 2.77
CA PHE A 64 -9.96 4.78 2.82
C PHE A 64 -10.59 6.17 2.93
N LEU A 65 -11.78 6.31 2.34
CA LEU A 65 -12.74 7.37 2.62
C LEU A 65 -13.94 6.71 3.32
N ASP A 66 -14.11 7.03 4.59
CA ASP A 66 -14.91 6.28 5.56
C ASP A 66 -14.50 4.80 5.54
N ASP A 67 -15.32 3.92 4.98
CA ASP A 67 -15.05 2.48 4.86
C ASP A 67 -14.70 2.04 3.42
N GLU A 68 -14.68 2.96 2.45
CA GLU A 68 -14.41 2.66 1.05
C GLU A 68 -12.94 2.93 0.71
N GLN A 69 -12.24 1.91 0.20
CA GLN A 69 -10.87 2.09 -0.28
C GLN A 69 -10.85 2.99 -1.51
N ILE A 70 -10.00 4.02 -1.50
CA ILE A 70 -9.83 4.95 -2.62
C ILE A 70 -8.46 4.78 -3.28
N LEU A 71 -8.39 5.23 -4.54
CA LEU A 71 -7.13 5.28 -5.27
C LEU A 71 -6.28 6.45 -4.78
N PHE A 72 -4.97 6.23 -4.76
CA PHE A 72 -3.98 7.25 -4.46
C PHE A 72 -2.75 7.02 -5.35
N HIS A 73 -2.03 8.10 -5.62
CA HIS A 73 -0.69 8.05 -6.17
C HIS A 73 0.32 8.11 -5.02
N LYS A 74 1.32 7.24 -5.06
CA LYS A 74 2.44 7.26 -4.12
C LYS A 74 3.68 7.79 -4.84
N SER A 75 4.33 8.76 -4.23
CA SER A 75 5.69 9.16 -4.55
C SER A 75 6.57 9.09 -3.32
N MET A 76 7.89 9.02 -3.51
CA MET A 76 8.85 8.97 -2.42
C MET A 76 9.71 10.21 -2.47
N ASN A 77 9.68 11.01 -1.39
CA ASN A 77 10.43 12.24 -1.28
C ASN A 77 11.63 11.98 -0.35
N GLY A 78 12.70 11.46 -0.94
CA GLY A 78 13.89 11.01 -0.20
C GLY A 78 13.69 9.68 0.51
N GLU A 79 14.55 9.37 1.49
CA GLU A 79 14.57 8.06 2.17
C GLU A 79 13.70 8.02 3.44
N THR A 80 13.18 9.15 3.91
CA THR A 80 12.56 9.27 5.24
C THR A 80 11.06 9.54 5.20
N HIS A 81 10.52 10.00 4.07
CA HIS A 81 9.11 10.34 3.92
C HIS A 81 8.50 9.71 2.68
N THR A 82 7.24 9.29 2.82
CA THR A 82 6.39 8.98 1.67
C THR A 82 5.44 10.14 1.42
N THR A 83 5.02 10.28 0.17
CA THR A 83 3.96 11.20 -0.22
C THR A 83 2.82 10.41 -0.85
N LEU A 84 1.60 10.72 -0.42
CA LEU A 84 0.37 10.12 -0.94
C LEU A 84 -0.54 11.24 -1.45
N ASP A 85 -0.91 11.15 -2.72
CA ASP A 85 -1.75 12.10 -3.43
C ASP A 85 -3.07 11.43 -3.81
N PHE A 86 -4.21 12.05 -3.46
CA PHE A 86 -5.52 11.50 -3.75
C PHE A 86 -6.61 12.58 -3.82
N ILE A 87 -7.77 12.22 -4.35
CA ILE A 87 -8.95 13.09 -4.48
C ILE A 87 -10.15 12.36 -3.88
N PRO A 88 -10.60 12.72 -2.66
CA PRO A 88 -11.83 12.20 -2.09
C PRO A 88 -13.03 12.67 -2.93
N LYS A 89 -13.91 11.75 -3.31
CA LYS A 89 -15.10 12.08 -4.14
C LYS A 89 -16.22 12.75 -3.34
N THR A 90 -16.23 12.54 -2.03
CA THR A 90 -17.21 13.09 -1.08
C THR A 90 -16.47 13.60 0.15
N THR A 91 -17.20 14.26 1.04
CA THR A 91 -16.72 14.51 2.41
C THR A 91 -16.71 13.20 3.21
N GLY A 92 -15.89 13.12 4.26
CA GLY A 92 -15.76 11.91 5.07
C GLY A 92 -14.46 11.86 5.87
N GLU A 93 -14.25 10.77 6.59
CA GLU A 93 -12.98 10.48 7.26
C GLU A 93 -12.01 9.84 6.27
N ILE A 94 -10.82 10.40 6.12
CA ILE A 94 -9.73 9.73 5.44
C ILE A 94 -8.97 8.89 6.45
N THR A 95 -8.71 7.62 6.11
CA THR A 95 -7.84 6.75 6.92
C THR A 95 -6.72 6.18 6.05
N ILE A 96 -5.47 6.37 6.50
CA ILE A 96 -4.27 5.87 5.83
C ILE A 96 -3.59 4.86 6.75
N THR A 97 -3.54 3.60 6.33
CA THR A 97 -2.97 2.52 7.15
C THR A 97 -1.75 1.91 6.48
N GLY A 98 -0.68 1.75 7.25
CA GLY A 98 0.48 0.96 6.86
C GLY A 98 0.19 -0.54 6.94
N THR A 99 0.45 -1.27 5.88
CA THR A 99 0.22 -2.71 5.74
C THR A 99 1.53 -3.45 5.49
N THR A 100 1.54 -4.76 5.67
CA THR A 100 2.71 -5.63 5.46
C THR A 100 2.60 -6.48 4.19
N THR A 101 1.51 -6.35 3.44
CA THR A 101 1.26 -7.09 2.21
C THR A 101 1.47 -6.14 1.05
N GLU A 102 2.33 -6.49 0.10
CA GLU A 102 2.47 -5.71 -1.14
C GLU A 102 1.14 -5.69 -1.89
N ILE A 103 0.47 -4.56 -1.82
CA ILE A 103 -0.72 -4.25 -2.61
C ILE A 103 -0.24 -3.51 -3.85
N THR A 104 -0.16 -4.25 -4.97
CA THR A 104 0.07 -3.67 -6.29
C THR A 104 -1.22 -3.02 -6.77
N THR A 105 -1.41 -1.74 -6.51
CA THR A 105 -2.44 -0.95 -7.20
C THR A 105 -1.75 -0.04 -8.21
N THR A 106 -1.42 -0.63 -9.36
CA THR A 106 -0.87 0.07 -10.53
C THR A 106 -2.00 0.80 -11.24
N VAL A 107 -1.96 2.13 -11.24
CA VAL A 107 -2.47 2.92 -12.36
C VAL A 107 -1.32 3.74 -12.90
N GLU A 108 -0.86 3.35 -14.08
CA GLU A 108 0.10 4.09 -14.88
C GLU A 108 -0.49 5.48 -15.21
N PRO A 109 0.25 6.58 -15.02
CA PRO A 109 -0.09 7.82 -15.69
C PRO A 109 0.07 7.58 -17.20
N ASN A 110 -1.04 7.63 -17.93
CA ASN A 110 -1.05 7.69 -19.38
C ASN A 110 -0.29 8.96 -19.81
N ASP A 111 1.00 8.83 -20.10
CA ASP A 111 1.74 9.80 -20.92
C ASP A 111 2.39 9.07 -22.09
N SER A 112 2.01 9.53 -23.28
CA SER A 112 2.39 8.98 -24.56
C SER A 112 3.53 9.82 -25.12
N SER A 113 4.77 9.32 -25.07
CA SER A 113 5.83 9.70 -26.04
C SER A 113 7.09 8.80 -25.99
N VAL A 114 7.10 7.75 -26.83
CA VAL A 114 8.19 7.13 -27.62
C VAL A 114 9.70 7.32 -27.21
N GLU A 115 10.27 6.23 -26.63
CA GLU A 115 11.51 5.42 -26.94
C GLU A 115 12.94 6.02 -27.21
N PRO A 116 14.07 5.23 -27.11
CA PRO A 116 14.27 3.84 -26.59
C PRO A 116 15.57 3.55 -25.74
N ASN A 117 15.62 2.32 -25.18
CA ASN A 117 16.78 1.42 -25.01
C ASN A 117 17.76 1.56 -23.80
N ASP A 118 17.70 0.65 -22.80
CA ASP A 118 18.61 -0.52 -22.69
C ASP A 118 18.16 -1.48 -21.55
N SER A 119 18.39 -2.75 -21.84
CA SER A 119 18.08 -4.05 -21.25
C SER A 119 18.02 -4.27 -19.72
N SER A 120 16.96 -4.97 -19.29
CA SER A 120 17.01 -6.11 -18.36
C SER A 120 15.67 -6.85 -18.39
N VAL A 121 15.63 -7.95 -19.15
CA VAL A 121 14.46 -8.80 -19.41
C VAL A 121 14.11 -9.66 -18.19
N GLU A 122 12.82 -9.83 -17.89
CA GLU A 122 12.11 -11.13 -17.68
C GLU A 122 10.68 -10.95 -17.11
N PRO A 123 9.73 -11.87 -17.34
CA PRO A 123 9.21 -12.35 -18.62
C PRO A 123 7.70 -12.06 -18.78
N ASN A 124 7.28 -11.92 -20.03
CA ASN A 124 5.93 -11.54 -20.43
C ASN A 124 5.02 -12.78 -20.47
N TYR A 125 3.97 -12.83 -19.64
CA TYR A 125 2.85 -13.75 -19.85
C TYR A 125 1.65 -13.00 -20.43
N LEU A 126 1.66 -12.88 -21.77
CA LEU A 126 0.46 -12.71 -22.57
C LEU A 126 -0.30 -14.04 -22.59
N ILE A 127 -1.41 -14.13 -21.85
CA ILE A 127 -2.41 -15.19 -22.08
C ILE A 127 -3.68 -14.51 -22.57
N TYR A 128 -3.94 -14.64 -23.88
CA TYR A 128 -5.23 -14.33 -24.50
C TYR A 128 -6.06 -15.61 -24.72
N ALA A 129 -7.38 -15.43 -24.62
CA ALA A 129 -8.52 -16.33 -24.92
C ALA A 129 -8.81 -17.41 -23.85
N ILE A 130 -10.07 -17.67 -23.44
CA ILE A 130 -11.25 -17.95 -24.27
C ILE A 130 -12.55 -17.50 -23.57
N VAL A 131 -13.44 -16.89 -24.35
CA VAL A 131 -14.88 -16.74 -24.04
C VAL A 131 -15.52 -18.13 -23.99
N GLY A 132 -16.02 -18.54 -22.82
CA GLY A 132 -17.00 -19.64 -22.68
C GLY A 132 -16.58 -20.79 -21.76
N GLY A 133 -17.36 -21.01 -20.69
CA GLY A 133 -17.42 -22.29 -19.97
C GLY A 133 -17.09 -22.22 -18.47
N ILE A 134 -18.04 -22.66 -17.64
CA ILE A 134 -18.00 -22.70 -16.17
C ILE A 134 -17.24 -23.95 -15.65
N VAL A 135 -16.81 -23.85 -14.38
CA VAL A 135 -16.66 -24.89 -13.32
C VAL A 135 -15.33 -25.66 -13.28
N ALA A 136 -14.55 -25.49 -12.21
CA ALA A 136 -14.56 -26.40 -11.05
C ALA A 136 -13.38 -26.13 -10.11
N SER A 137 -13.73 -25.96 -8.83
CA SER A 137 -12.87 -26.03 -7.66
C SER A 137 -12.18 -27.39 -7.52
N ALA A 138 -10.92 -27.40 -7.11
CA ALA A 138 -10.34 -28.50 -6.33
C ALA A 138 -9.21 -27.99 -5.41
N ILE A 139 -9.54 -27.81 -4.14
CA ILE A 139 -8.57 -27.74 -3.04
C ILE A 139 -8.18 -29.18 -2.72
N ILE A 140 -6.90 -29.54 -2.82
CA ILE A 140 -6.35 -30.71 -2.14
C ILE A 140 -5.04 -30.31 -1.47
N ALA A 141 -5.08 -30.22 -0.14
CA ALA A 141 -3.92 -30.15 0.72
C ALA A 141 -3.32 -31.56 0.88
N THR A 142 -2.01 -31.69 0.72
CA THR A 142 -1.26 -32.84 1.24
C THR A 142 0.02 -32.36 1.91
N ILE A 143 -0.01 -32.34 3.24
CA ILE A 143 1.16 -32.13 4.11
C ILE A 143 1.98 -33.43 4.07
N ILE A 144 3.10 -33.44 3.37
CA ILE A 144 4.05 -34.55 3.42
C ILE A 144 5.07 -34.27 4.54
N ARG A 145 4.87 -34.95 5.68
CA ARG A 145 5.81 -34.97 6.82
C ARG A 145 6.74 -36.17 6.68
N VAL A 146 7.85 -36.04 5.97
CA VAL A 146 8.88 -37.10 5.92
C VAL A 146 9.70 -37.07 7.20
N LYS A 147 9.49 -38.08 8.05
CA LYS A 147 10.38 -38.46 9.15
C LYS A 147 11.57 -39.22 8.55
N GLN A 148 12.76 -38.66 8.54
CA GLN A 148 13.97 -39.41 8.20
C GLN A 148 14.29 -40.40 9.32
N LYS A 149 14.22 -41.69 9.03
CA LYS A 149 14.86 -42.75 9.81
C LYS A 149 15.67 -43.60 8.83
N THR A 150 16.96 -43.33 8.72
CA THR A 150 17.87 -44.17 7.95
C THR A 150 18.49 -45.20 8.89
N THR A 151 18.32 -46.45 8.47
CA THR A 151 18.63 -47.72 9.13
C THR A 151 20.13 -47.95 9.27
N LYS A 152 20.54 -48.63 10.37
CA LYS A 152 21.91 -49.06 10.66
C LYS A 152 22.46 -49.99 9.57
N LEU A 153 23.67 -49.72 9.08
CA LEU A 153 24.47 -50.65 8.28
C LEU A 153 25.15 -51.67 9.21
N THR A 154 24.84 -52.95 9.04
CA THR A 154 25.56 -54.07 9.64
C THR A 154 26.53 -54.65 8.61
N GLN A 155 27.77 -54.80 9.06
CA GLN A 155 28.93 -55.34 8.36
C GLN A 155 28.85 -56.86 8.16
N LYS A 156 29.34 -57.37 7.02
CA LYS A 156 29.84 -58.74 6.75
C LYS A 156 30.44 -58.73 5.33
N GLN A 157 31.55 -59.36 4.99
CA GLN A 157 32.61 -60.11 5.69
C GLN A 157 33.82 -60.06 4.75
#